data_AF-A0A2K6RBR3-F1
#
_entry.id   AF-A0A2K6RBR3-F1
#
_cell.length_a   1.000
_cell.length_b   1.000
_cell.length_c   1.000
_cell.angle_alpha   90.00
_cell.angle_beta   90.00
_cell.angle_gamma   90.00
#
_symmetry.space_group_name_H-M   'P 1'
#
loop_
_entity.id
_entity.type
_entity.pdbx_description
1 polymer ?
#
loop_
_entity_poly.entity_id
_entity_poly.type
_entity_poly.pdbx_seq_one_letter_code
_entity_poly.pdbx_strand_id
1 'polypeptide(L)'
;MDKLSSIRLEDLPVTIKKHIKTNIYFLQVISKLWEKLDLQHCVLPSWLQASQVKLKSKGWASKSRKQHQSCIILLFDVIKSAIRYEKTISEAWIKAIENTASVSEHKIFDLVMLFIIYSSNTQTKKNKIQLGCIQEQLLQSTFSIHYLDMCSSVLSLAQSLLHSLDQSIISFGSLLYKYAFKFFDTYCQQEVVGALVTHICSGNEAEVDTALDVLLELVVLNPSAMMMNAVFVKGILDYLDNISPQQIQKLFNALSTLAFSKQNEASSHIQAQAILPCQPPE
;
A
#
# COMPACT_ATOMS: atom_id res chain seq x y z
N MET A 1 -1.73 -5.11 -35.39
CA MET A 1 -2.02 -4.72 -34.00
C MET A 1 -3.03 -3.57 -33.89
N ASP A 2 -3.55 -3.04 -35.01
CA ASP A 2 -4.60 -1.99 -35.04
C ASP A 2 -6.02 -2.49 -34.67
N LYS A 3 -6.19 -3.80 -34.50
CA LYS A 3 -7.44 -4.40 -34.01
C LYS A 3 -7.65 -4.25 -32.51
N LEU A 4 -6.63 -3.88 -31.72
CA LEU A 4 -6.78 -3.64 -30.27
C LEU A 4 -7.52 -2.32 -29.95
N SER A 5 -7.66 -1.41 -30.92
CA SER A 5 -8.44 -0.16 -30.79
C SER A 5 -9.94 -0.33 -30.94
N SER A 6 -10.40 -1.45 -31.50
CA SER A 6 -11.83 -1.71 -31.71
C SER A 6 -12.41 -2.69 -30.68
N ILE A 7 -11.64 -3.09 -29.67
CA ILE A 7 -12.06 -4.09 -28.68
C ILE A 7 -12.89 -3.40 -27.61
N ARG A 8 -14.09 -3.91 -27.36
CA ARG A 8 -14.96 -3.45 -26.28
C ARG A 8 -14.26 -3.74 -24.96
N LEU A 9 -14.44 -2.85 -23.98
CA LEU A 9 -13.83 -2.99 -22.65
C LEU A 9 -14.12 -4.37 -22.04
N GLU A 10 -15.33 -4.89 -22.24
CA GLU A 10 -15.79 -6.21 -21.77
C GLU A 10 -14.98 -7.39 -22.31
N ASP A 11 -14.45 -7.30 -23.54
CA ASP A 11 -13.69 -8.36 -24.20
C ASP A 11 -12.18 -8.30 -23.88
N LEU A 12 -11.77 -7.26 -23.13
CA LEU A 12 -10.38 -6.96 -22.87
C LEU A 12 -9.67 -8.05 -22.04
N PRO A 13 -10.24 -8.56 -20.93
CA PRO A 13 -9.59 -9.60 -20.14
C PRO A 13 -9.39 -10.90 -20.94
N VAL A 14 -10.36 -11.27 -21.78
CA VAL A 14 -10.31 -12.47 -22.63
C VAL A 14 -9.25 -12.32 -23.71
N THR A 15 -9.18 -11.15 -24.35
CA THR A 15 -8.17 -10.83 -25.35
C THR A 15 -6.76 -10.91 -24.76
N ILE A 16 -6.55 -10.33 -23.59
CA ILE A 16 -5.24 -10.34 -22.92
C ILE A 16 -4.87 -11.77 -22.52
N LYS A 17 -5.80 -12.55 -21.95
CA LYS A 17 -5.58 -13.98 -21.62
C LYS A 17 -5.12 -14.79 -22.84
N LYS A 18 -5.65 -14.50 -24.03
CA LYS A 18 -5.22 -15.14 -25.27
C LYS A 18 -3.81 -14.71 -25.70
N HIS A 19 -3.49 -13.43 -25.56
CA HIS A 19 -2.17 -12.89 -25.94
C HIS A 19 -1.05 -13.32 -24.98
N ILE A 20 -1.35 -13.46 -23.69
CA ILE A 20 -0.43 -14.03 -22.68
C ILE A 20 0.08 -15.39 -23.15
N LYS A 21 -0.85 -16.28 -23.56
CA LYS A 21 -0.53 -17.66 -23.94
C LYS A 21 0.24 -17.82 -25.25
N THR A 22 0.28 -16.80 -26.11
CA THR A 22 0.76 -16.91 -27.51
C THR A 22 2.10 -16.17 -27.72
N ASN A 23 2.86 -15.97 -26.64
CA ASN A 23 3.81 -14.88 -26.41
C ASN A 23 4.88 -14.58 -27.50
N ILE A 24 4.91 -13.32 -27.98
CA ILE A 24 6.12 -12.52 -28.33
C ILE A 24 5.87 -11.02 -28.01
N TYR A 25 4.62 -10.54 -28.07
CA TYR A 25 4.30 -9.10 -27.96
C TYR A 25 3.51 -8.69 -26.72
N PHE A 26 3.48 -9.51 -25.67
CA PHE A 26 2.64 -9.31 -24.49
C PHE A 26 2.82 -7.91 -23.84
N LEU A 27 4.07 -7.47 -23.64
CA LEU A 27 4.38 -6.16 -23.07
C LEU A 27 3.94 -4.99 -23.95
N GLN A 28 4.09 -5.10 -25.28
CA GLN A 28 3.66 -4.06 -26.22
C GLN A 28 2.14 -3.94 -26.27
N VAL A 29 1.44 -5.08 -26.23
CA VAL A 29 -0.03 -5.12 -26.20
C VAL A 29 -0.56 -4.47 -24.92
N ILE A 30 0.03 -4.78 -23.77
CA ILE A 30 -0.34 -4.18 -22.50
C ILE A 30 -0.03 -2.68 -22.46
N SER A 31 1.20 -2.26 -22.79
CA SER A 31 1.56 -0.83 -22.76
C SER A 31 0.58 0.02 -23.59
N LYS A 32 0.23 -0.45 -24.80
CA LYS A 32 -0.75 0.20 -25.69
C LYS A 32 -2.20 0.12 -25.20
N LEU A 33 -2.54 -0.89 -24.39
CA LEU A 33 -3.85 -0.98 -23.74
C LEU A 33 -3.95 -0.01 -22.56
N TRP A 34 -2.86 0.24 -21.86
CA TRP A 34 -2.81 1.16 -20.72
C TRP A 34 -2.75 2.63 -21.12
N GLU A 35 -2.12 2.96 -22.25
CA GLU A 35 -2.30 4.29 -22.86
C GLU A 35 -3.76 4.60 -23.19
N LYS A 36 -4.59 3.57 -23.43
CA LYS A 36 -6.02 3.73 -23.71
C LYS A 36 -6.89 3.68 -22.47
N LEU A 37 -6.52 2.84 -21.51
CA LEU A 37 -7.10 2.82 -20.17
C LEU A 37 -6.48 3.95 -19.36
N ASP A 38 -6.76 5.20 -19.76
CA ASP A 38 -6.33 6.34 -18.96
C ASP A 38 -7.08 6.30 -17.61
N LEU A 39 -6.41 5.70 -16.63
CA LEU A 39 -6.94 5.48 -15.29
C LEU A 39 -7.34 6.79 -14.63
N GLN A 40 -6.77 7.92 -15.06
CA GLN A 40 -7.11 9.25 -14.54
C GLN A 40 -8.61 9.55 -14.67
N HIS A 41 -9.28 9.03 -15.70
CA HIS A 41 -10.73 9.21 -15.90
C HIS A 41 -11.60 8.17 -15.18
N CYS A 42 -10.99 7.12 -14.60
CA CYS A 42 -11.70 6.13 -13.78
C CYS A 42 -11.70 6.49 -12.28
N VAL A 43 -10.92 7.52 -11.88
CA VAL A 43 -10.78 7.95 -10.49
C VAL A 43 -11.85 8.99 -10.16
N LEU A 44 -12.94 8.56 -9.52
CA LEU A 44 -13.62 9.45 -8.59
C LEU A 44 -13.75 8.73 -7.25
N PRO A 45 -13.16 9.28 -6.17
CA PRO A 45 -13.14 8.63 -4.87
C PRO A 45 -14.57 8.46 -4.33
N SER A 46 -14.85 7.24 -3.88
CA SER A 46 -16.07 6.85 -3.15
C SER A 46 -16.32 7.70 -1.89
N TRP A 47 -15.32 8.45 -1.41
CA TRP A 47 -15.43 9.32 -0.23
C TRP A 47 -16.33 10.55 -0.48
N LEU A 48 -16.51 11.04 -1.71
CA LEU A 48 -17.39 12.21 -1.94
C LEU A 48 -18.89 11.94 -1.75
N GLN A 49 -19.32 10.70 -1.47
CA GLN A 49 -20.75 10.37 -1.31
C GLN A 49 -21.26 10.34 0.14
N ALA A 50 -20.40 10.47 1.15
CA ALA A 50 -20.87 10.47 2.54
C ALA A 50 -21.53 11.78 2.99
N SER A 51 -21.47 12.88 2.21
CA SER A 51 -22.08 14.17 2.62
C SER A 51 -23.11 14.80 1.66
N GLN A 52 -23.51 14.15 0.56
CA GLN A 52 -24.60 14.68 -0.27
C GLN A 52 -25.90 13.90 -0.13
N VAL A 53 -26.65 14.30 0.89
CA VAL A 53 -28.09 14.09 0.97
C VAL A 53 -28.78 14.72 -0.24
N LYS A 54 -29.56 13.90 -0.95
CA LYS A 54 -30.62 14.25 -1.93
C LYS A 54 -30.20 15.08 -3.16
N LEU A 55 -30.06 14.41 -4.31
CA LEU A 55 -30.82 14.78 -5.51
C LEU A 55 -30.89 13.63 -6.53
N LYS A 56 -32.09 13.46 -7.09
CA LYS A 56 -32.53 12.35 -7.94
C LYS A 56 -31.92 12.46 -9.35
N SER A 57 -31.10 11.50 -9.77
CA SER A 57 -31.01 11.02 -11.16
C SER A 57 -30.50 9.56 -11.20
N LYS A 58 -31.45 8.62 -11.26
CA LYS A 58 -31.22 7.16 -11.18
C LYS A 58 -30.96 6.56 -12.57
N GLY A 59 -29.93 5.71 -12.68
CA GLY A 59 -29.96 4.56 -13.59
C GLY A 59 -28.70 4.30 -14.42
N TRP A 60 -28.33 5.22 -15.32
CA TRP A 60 -27.39 4.93 -16.41
C TRP A 60 -25.92 5.04 -16.02
N ALA A 61 -25.52 6.13 -15.36
CA ALA A 61 -24.13 6.37 -14.97
C ALA A 61 -23.61 5.34 -13.94
N SER A 62 -24.51 4.82 -13.10
CA SER A 62 -24.21 3.81 -12.09
C SER A 62 -23.96 2.42 -12.66
N LYS A 63 -24.61 2.04 -13.78
CA LYS A 63 -24.38 0.73 -14.43
C LYS A 63 -23.06 0.70 -15.18
N SER A 64 -22.80 1.73 -16.00
CA SER A 64 -21.52 1.87 -16.72
C SER A 64 -20.34 1.92 -15.75
N ARG A 65 -20.42 2.69 -14.65
CA ARG A 65 -19.32 2.77 -13.67
C ARG A 65 -19.00 1.44 -12.98
N LYS A 66 -20.02 0.69 -12.55
CA LYS A 66 -19.84 -0.65 -11.96
C LYS A 66 -19.27 -1.66 -12.97
N GLN A 67 -19.70 -1.56 -14.23
CA GLN A 67 -19.20 -2.42 -15.31
C GLN A 67 -17.73 -2.14 -15.64
N HIS A 68 -17.33 -0.86 -15.67
CA HIS A 68 -15.93 -0.45 -15.84
C HIS A 68 -15.05 -0.94 -14.68
N GLN A 69 -15.48 -0.76 -13.42
CA GLN A 69 -14.76 -1.29 -12.25
C GLN A 69 -14.62 -2.82 -12.30
N SER A 70 -15.70 -3.53 -12.64
CA SER A 70 -15.66 -4.98 -12.80
C SER A 70 -14.69 -5.44 -13.89
N CYS A 71 -14.57 -4.69 -14.99
CA CYS A 71 -13.62 -5.02 -16.04
C CYS A 71 -12.16 -4.80 -15.59
N ILE A 72 -11.89 -3.73 -14.85
CA ILE A 72 -10.55 -3.45 -14.33
C ILE A 72 -10.13 -4.54 -13.33
N ILE A 73 -11.03 -4.98 -12.46
CA ILE A 73 -10.77 -6.09 -11.53
C ILE A 73 -10.41 -7.37 -12.30
N LEU A 74 -11.24 -7.77 -13.28
CA LEU A 74 -11.00 -8.96 -14.09
C LEU A 74 -9.69 -8.86 -14.90
N LEU A 75 -9.36 -7.67 -15.39
CA LEU A 75 -8.09 -7.40 -16.06
C LEU A 75 -6.90 -7.68 -15.14
N PHE A 76 -6.94 -7.13 -13.92
CA PHE A 76 -5.87 -7.36 -12.95
C PHE A 76 -5.80 -8.80 -12.47
N ASP A 77 -6.92 -9.53 -12.39
CA ASP A 77 -6.90 -10.96 -12.06
C ASP A 77 -6.24 -11.79 -13.17
N VAL A 78 -6.51 -11.47 -14.43
CA VAL A 78 -5.83 -12.10 -15.58
C VAL A 78 -4.33 -11.81 -15.54
N ILE A 79 -3.94 -10.57 -15.26
CA ILE A 79 -2.53 -10.16 -15.16
C ILE A 79 -1.83 -10.83 -13.96
N LYS A 80 -2.45 -10.81 -12.78
CA LYS A 80 -1.98 -11.51 -11.56
C LYS A 80 -1.74 -12.99 -11.84
N SER A 81 -2.70 -13.65 -12.50
CA SER A 81 -2.57 -15.04 -12.89
C SER A 81 -1.41 -15.26 -13.85
N ALA A 82 -1.25 -14.41 -14.88
CA ALA A 82 -0.16 -14.51 -15.84
C ALA A 82 1.21 -14.41 -15.16
N ILE A 83 1.40 -13.41 -14.30
CA ILE A 83 2.64 -13.18 -13.56
C ILE A 83 2.98 -14.35 -12.63
N ARG A 84 1.96 -14.93 -11.98
CA ARG A 84 2.13 -16.07 -11.07
C ARG A 84 2.64 -17.32 -11.80
N TYR A 85 2.18 -17.55 -13.04
CA TYR A 85 2.52 -18.77 -13.79
C TYR A 85 3.70 -18.60 -14.76
N GLU A 86 3.99 -17.37 -15.23
CA GLU A 86 5.06 -17.09 -16.19
C GLU A 86 6.05 -16.06 -15.64
N LYS A 87 7.17 -16.54 -15.05
CA LYS A 87 8.22 -15.69 -14.48
C LYS A 87 8.80 -14.68 -15.49
N THR A 88 8.94 -15.08 -16.75
CA THR A 88 9.45 -14.25 -17.84
C THR A 88 8.64 -12.96 -18.04
N ILE A 89 7.32 -13.01 -17.79
CA ILE A 89 6.46 -11.83 -17.83
C ILE A 89 6.86 -10.83 -16.75
N SER A 90 7.01 -11.30 -15.51
CA SER A 90 7.38 -10.45 -14.37
C SER A 90 8.74 -9.78 -14.56
N GLU A 91 9.73 -10.53 -15.07
CA GLU A 91 11.09 -10.03 -15.32
C GLU A 91 11.11 -9.01 -16.45
N ALA A 92 10.38 -9.27 -17.53
CA ALA A 92 10.31 -8.35 -18.66
C ALA A 92 9.60 -7.04 -18.28
N TRP A 93 8.64 -7.10 -17.35
CA TRP A 93 7.98 -5.91 -16.82
C TRP A 93 8.87 -5.06 -15.93
N ILE A 94 9.60 -5.70 -15.01
CA ILE A 94 10.57 -5.02 -14.16
C ILE A 94 11.59 -4.29 -15.05
N LYS A 95 12.11 -4.97 -16.09
CA LYS A 95 13.02 -4.35 -17.07
C LYS A 95 12.38 -3.18 -17.82
N ALA A 96 11.10 -3.26 -18.18
CA ALA A 96 10.40 -2.16 -18.85
C ALA A 96 10.32 -0.92 -17.95
N ILE A 97 10.03 -1.11 -16.66
CA ILE A 97 10.00 -0.03 -15.67
C ILE A 97 11.41 0.52 -15.43
N GLU A 98 12.42 -0.35 -15.26
CA GLU A 98 13.83 0.04 -15.07
C GLU A 98 14.39 0.85 -16.25
N ASN A 99 13.96 0.56 -17.49
CA ASN A 99 14.43 1.24 -18.70
C ASN A 99 13.70 2.56 -18.99
N THR A 100 12.75 2.98 -18.15
CA THR A 100 12.04 4.25 -18.33
C THR A 100 12.99 5.41 -18.06
N ALA A 101 13.16 6.30 -19.04
CA ALA A 101 14.28 7.24 -19.08
C ALA A 101 14.17 8.38 -18.07
N SER A 102 12.94 8.80 -17.74
CA SER A 102 12.67 9.83 -16.75
C SER A 102 11.73 9.34 -15.66
N VAL A 103 12.03 9.74 -14.42
CA VAL A 103 11.21 9.55 -13.24
C VAL A 103 9.78 10.09 -13.42
N SER A 104 9.62 11.18 -14.17
CA SER A 104 8.33 11.82 -14.44
C SER A 104 7.46 11.03 -15.43
N GLU A 105 8.02 10.02 -16.10
CA GLU A 105 7.30 9.18 -17.06
C GLU A 105 6.63 7.97 -16.41
N HIS A 106 6.95 7.68 -15.13
CA HIS A 106 6.31 6.62 -14.38
C HIS A 106 4.81 6.90 -14.19
N LYS A 107 4.00 5.88 -14.47
CA LYS A 107 2.54 5.95 -14.39
C LYS A 107 2.05 5.19 -13.16
N ILE A 108 0.81 5.49 -12.74
CA ILE A 108 0.10 4.76 -11.67
C ILE A 108 0.15 3.25 -11.92
N PHE A 109 0.02 2.87 -13.19
CA PHE A 109 0.01 1.49 -13.58
C PHE A 109 1.36 0.79 -13.32
N ASP A 110 2.49 1.46 -13.46
CA ASP A 110 3.80 0.89 -13.14
C ASP A 110 3.85 0.51 -11.65
N LEU A 111 3.40 1.40 -10.77
CA LEU A 111 3.30 1.13 -9.33
C LEU A 111 2.36 -0.03 -8.99
N VAL A 112 1.16 -0.05 -9.58
CA VAL A 112 0.21 -1.15 -9.36
C VAL A 112 0.81 -2.49 -9.79
N MET A 113 1.53 -2.50 -10.92
CA MET A 113 2.20 -3.69 -11.42
C MET A 113 3.36 -4.12 -10.52
N LEU A 114 4.15 -3.19 -10.00
CA LEU A 114 5.18 -3.50 -9.02
C LEU A 114 4.58 -4.15 -7.77
N PHE A 115 3.49 -3.61 -7.23
CA PHE A 115 2.82 -4.20 -6.07
C PHE A 115 2.32 -5.62 -6.36
N ILE A 116 1.76 -5.88 -7.54
CA ILE A 116 1.32 -7.22 -7.97
C ILE A 116 2.49 -8.19 -8.17
N ILE A 117 3.57 -7.73 -8.80
CA ILE A 117 4.74 -8.57 -9.08
C ILE A 117 5.43 -8.95 -7.78
N TYR A 118 5.68 -7.98 -6.91
CA TYR A 118 6.38 -8.20 -5.66
C TYR A 118 5.57 -9.00 -4.64
N SER A 119 4.24 -8.96 -4.68
CA SER A 119 3.41 -9.83 -3.85
C SER A 119 3.34 -11.28 -4.35
N SER A 120 3.55 -11.48 -5.65
CA SER A 120 3.47 -12.81 -6.28
C SER A 120 4.82 -13.52 -6.35
N ASN A 121 5.94 -12.79 -6.26
CA ASN A 121 7.29 -13.34 -6.44
C ASN A 121 8.28 -12.76 -5.41
N THR A 122 8.65 -13.59 -4.42
CA THR A 122 9.58 -13.20 -3.35
C THR A 122 11.05 -13.13 -3.79
N GLN A 123 11.40 -13.68 -4.95
CA GLN A 123 12.80 -13.76 -5.43
C GLN A 123 13.22 -12.62 -6.36
N THR A 124 12.32 -11.73 -6.76
CA THR A 124 12.67 -10.58 -7.62
C THR A 124 13.56 -9.61 -6.85
N LYS A 125 14.78 -9.39 -7.34
CA LYS A 125 15.75 -8.44 -6.76
C LYS A 125 15.11 -7.04 -6.68
N LYS A 126 14.91 -6.55 -5.46
CA LYS A 126 14.18 -5.30 -5.15
C LYS A 126 15.05 -4.04 -5.30
N ASN A 127 16.36 -4.24 -5.46
CA ASN A 127 17.39 -3.20 -5.37
C ASN A 127 17.70 -2.49 -6.70
N LYS A 128 16.99 -2.83 -7.79
CA LYS A 128 17.28 -2.28 -9.12
C LYS A 128 16.33 -1.18 -9.56
N ILE A 129 15.15 -1.13 -8.98
CA ILE A 129 14.24 -0.03 -9.22
C ILE A 129 14.73 1.08 -8.30
N GLN A 130 15.07 2.23 -8.87
CA GLN A 130 15.33 3.45 -8.10
C GLN A 130 13.99 3.89 -7.48
N LEU A 131 13.46 3.12 -6.52
CA LEU A 131 12.15 3.34 -5.89
C LEU A 131 12.12 4.69 -5.16
N GLY A 132 13.28 5.18 -4.71
CA GLY A 132 13.46 6.53 -4.19
C GLY A 132 13.23 7.65 -5.23
N CYS A 133 13.17 7.32 -6.52
CA CYS A 133 12.77 8.28 -7.56
C CYS A 133 11.26 8.37 -7.71
N ILE A 134 10.47 7.38 -7.28
CA ILE A 134 9.02 7.45 -7.45
C ILE A 134 8.45 8.61 -6.61
N GLN A 135 7.82 9.57 -7.28
CA GLN A 135 7.25 10.74 -6.62
C GLN A 135 6.11 10.34 -5.69
N GLU A 136 6.09 10.93 -4.48
CA GLU A 136 5.04 10.73 -3.49
C GLU A 136 3.63 11.06 -4.05
N GLN A 137 3.54 12.02 -4.97
CA GLN A 137 2.29 12.34 -5.69
C GLN A 137 1.75 11.17 -6.52
N LEU A 138 2.64 10.39 -7.15
CA LEU A 138 2.26 9.20 -7.91
C LEU A 138 1.77 8.10 -6.98
N LEU A 139 2.42 7.96 -5.81
CA LEU A 139 2.01 7.02 -4.78
C LEU A 139 0.62 7.38 -4.23
N GLN A 140 0.41 8.64 -3.87
CA GLN A 140 -0.90 9.13 -3.42
C GLN A 140 -1.99 8.89 -4.45
N SER A 141 -1.71 9.18 -5.72
CA SER A 141 -2.65 8.94 -6.81
C SER A 141 -2.97 7.46 -6.95
N THR A 142 -1.98 6.57 -6.76
CA THR A 142 -2.16 5.12 -6.81
C THR A 142 -3.05 4.61 -5.67
N PHE A 143 -2.79 5.02 -4.43
CA PHE A 143 -3.58 4.58 -3.27
C PHE A 143 -5.00 5.17 -3.24
N SER A 144 -5.23 6.32 -3.88
CA SER A 144 -6.57 6.89 -4.00
C SER A 144 -7.53 6.06 -4.85
N ILE A 145 -7.00 5.06 -5.55
CA ILE A 145 -7.75 4.22 -6.46
C ILE A 145 -8.19 2.92 -5.77
N HIS A 146 -9.42 2.93 -5.27
CA HIS A 146 -10.02 1.85 -4.46
C HIS A 146 -10.50 0.60 -5.24
N TYR A 147 -9.81 0.12 -6.27
CA TYR A 147 -10.29 -1.05 -7.04
C TYR A 147 -9.54 -2.36 -6.79
N LEU A 148 -8.44 -2.36 -6.02
CA LEU A 148 -7.66 -3.57 -5.78
C LEU A 148 -7.57 -3.90 -4.29
N ASP A 149 -7.90 -5.14 -3.96
CA ASP A 149 -7.48 -5.82 -2.74
C ASP A 149 -5.94 -5.99 -2.77
N MET A 150 -5.23 -4.88 -2.56
CA MET A 150 -3.77 -4.83 -2.56
C MET A 150 -3.19 -4.83 -1.16
N CYS A 151 -4.01 -4.82 -0.10
CA CYS A 151 -3.52 -4.64 1.26
C CYS A 151 -2.38 -5.63 1.56
N SER A 152 -2.63 -6.93 1.42
CA SER A 152 -1.63 -7.98 1.62
C SER A 152 -0.39 -7.82 0.73
N SER A 153 -0.59 -7.41 -0.53
CA SER A 153 0.48 -7.22 -1.50
C SER A 153 1.39 -6.04 -1.16
N VAL A 154 0.78 -4.92 -0.77
CA VAL A 154 1.45 -3.69 -0.36
C VAL A 154 2.21 -3.91 0.95
N LEU A 155 1.60 -4.57 1.94
CA LEU A 155 2.26 -4.85 3.22
C LEU A 155 3.44 -5.81 3.05
N SER A 156 3.28 -6.87 2.24
CA SER A 156 4.39 -7.78 1.94
C SER A 156 5.56 -7.07 1.24
N LEU A 157 5.25 -6.13 0.33
CA LEU A 157 6.27 -5.30 -0.29
C LEU A 157 6.92 -4.37 0.75
N ALA A 158 6.14 -3.60 1.50
CA ALA A 158 6.62 -2.66 2.51
C ALA A 158 7.54 -3.35 3.51
N GLN A 159 7.11 -4.48 4.07
CA GLN A 159 7.90 -5.31 4.98
C GLN A 159 9.26 -5.63 4.37
N SER A 160 9.29 -6.09 3.12
CA SER A 160 10.55 -6.46 2.50
C SER A 160 11.45 -5.28 2.16
N LEU A 161 10.90 -4.07 1.95
CA LEU A 161 11.70 -2.88 1.69
C LEU A 161 12.32 -2.34 2.98
N LEU A 162 11.64 -2.48 4.12
CA LEU A 162 12.18 -2.11 5.43
C LEU A 162 13.37 -2.98 5.87
N HIS A 163 13.46 -4.23 5.39
CA HIS A 163 14.62 -5.10 5.63
C HIS A 163 15.86 -4.74 4.77
N SER A 164 15.77 -3.71 3.93
CA SER A 164 16.91 -3.24 3.13
C SER A 164 17.95 -2.54 4.01
N LEU A 165 19.18 -2.40 3.50
CA LEU A 165 20.23 -1.57 4.10
C LEU A 165 20.31 -0.17 3.46
N ASP A 166 19.59 0.04 2.35
CA ASP A 166 19.57 1.31 1.62
C ASP A 166 18.45 2.21 2.17
N GLN A 167 18.84 3.36 2.72
CA GLN A 167 17.91 4.31 3.33
C GLN A 167 16.82 4.80 2.36
N SER A 168 17.12 4.91 1.06
CA SER A 168 16.13 5.31 0.05
C SER A 168 15.05 4.25 -0.13
N ILE A 169 15.41 2.97 -0.04
CA ILE A 169 14.50 1.83 -0.13
C ILE A 169 13.67 1.72 1.15
N ILE A 170 14.30 1.87 2.31
CA ILE A 170 13.62 1.89 3.62
C ILE A 170 12.58 3.02 3.66
N SER A 171 12.96 4.23 3.24
CA SER A 171 12.07 5.39 3.16
C SER A 171 10.89 5.15 2.22
N PHE A 172 11.08 4.49 1.08
CA PHE A 172 9.97 4.14 0.21
C PHE A 172 9.03 3.11 0.87
N GLY A 173 9.57 2.12 1.58
CA GLY A 173 8.77 1.16 2.34
C GLY A 173 7.97 1.82 3.48
N SER A 174 8.54 2.82 4.14
CA SER A 174 7.84 3.58 5.19
C SER A 174 6.62 4.34 4.65
N LEU A 175 6.76 4.93 3.46
CA LEU A 175 5.65 5.55 2.73
C LEU A 175 4.55 4.53 2.41
N LEU A 176 4.89 3.29 2.02
CA LEU A 176 3.86 2.28 1.75
C LEU A 176 3.00 1.98 2.98
N TYR A 177 3.60 1.84 4.17
CA TYR A 177 2.83 1.66 5.41
C TYR A 177 1.95 2.88 5.71
N LYS A 178 2.49 4.10 5.58
CA LYS A 178 1.75 5.35 5.78
C LYS A 178 0.52 5.45 4.87
N TYR A 179 0.71 5.21 3.58
CA TYR A 179 -0.36 5.31 2.60
C TYR A 179 -1.36 4.15 2.71
N ALA A 180 -0.92 2.94 3.04
CA ALA A 180 -1.80 1.82 3.35
C ALA A 180 -2.72 2.15 4.52
N PHE A 181 -2.19 2.66 5.62
CA PHE A 181 -2.99 3.08 6.78
C PHE A 181 -3.97 4.21 6.45
N LYS A 182 -3.54 5.17 5.63
CA LYS A 182 -4.36 6.32 5.25
C LYS A 182 -5.57 5.97 4.39
N PHE A 183 -5.40 5.06 3.43
CA PHE A 183 -6.38 4.85 2.35
C PHE A 183 -7.14 3.52 2.42
N PHE A 184 -6.60 2.51 3.09
CA PHE A 184 -7.28 1.22 3.24
C PHE A 184 -8.24 1.18 4.43
N ASP A 185 -9.01 0.11 4.50
CA ASP A 185 -10.03 -0.10 5.52
C ASP A 185 -9.45 -0.43 6.90
N THR A 186 -10.33 -0.54 7.90
CA THR A 186 -9.94 -0.80 9.29
C THR A 186 -9.20 -2.13 9.47
N TYR A 187 -9.51 -3.14 8.66
CA TYR A 187 -8.79 -4.41 8.67
C TYR A 187 -7.34 -4.20 8.23
N CYS A 188 -7.13 -3.53 7.10
CA CYS A 188 -5.78 -3.26 6.64
C CYS A 188 -5.01 -2.32 7.57
N GLN A 189 -5.68 -1.34 8.20
CA GLN A 189 -5.07 -0.48 9.22
C GLN A 189 -4.54 -1.29 10.40
N GLN A 190 -5.30 -2.29 10.87
CA GLN A 190 -4.85 -3.20 11.92
C GLN A 190 -3.60 -3.99 11.48
N GLU A 191 -3.59 -4.53 10.26
CA GLU A 191 -2.45 -5.26 9.71
C GLU A 191 -1.20 -4.38 9.58
N VAL A 192 -1.36 -3.10 9.17
CA VAL A 192 -0.26 -2.12 9.15
C VAL A 192 0.33 -1.96 10.55
N VAL A 193 -0.51 -1.71 11.56
CA VAL A 193 -0.03 -1.49 12.93
C VAL A 193 0.64 -2.75 13.48
N GLY A 194 0.09 -3.94 13.23
CA GLY A 194 0.70 -5.20 13.63
C GLY A 194 2.06 -5.43 12.97
N ALA A 195 2.19 -5.11 11.67
CA ALA A 195 3.46 -5.21 10.96
C ALA A 195 4.52 -4.24 11.51
N LEU A 196 4.14 -2.99 11.79
CA LEU A 196 5.04 -1.99 12.39
C LEU A 196 5.49 -2.42 13.80
N VAL A 197 4.57 -2.91 14.63
CA VAL A 197 4.92 -3.47 15.96
C VAL A 197 5.92 -4.62 15.82
N THR A 198 5.74 -5.50 14.84
CA THR A 198 6.69 -6.59 14.57
C THR A 198 8.08 -6.08 14.21
N HIS A 199 8.17 -5.06 13.33
CA HIS A 199 9.43 -4.40 12.99
C HIS A 199 10.10 -3.77 14.22
N ILE A 200 9.33 -3.16 15.11
CA ILE A 200 9.87 -2.54 16.35
C ILE A 200 10.42 -3.60 17.32
N CYS A 201 9.73 -4.73 17.47
CA CYS A 201 10.11 -5.74 18.45
C CYS A 201 11.23 -6.69 17.97
N SER A 202 11.46 -6.79 16.65
CA SER A 202 12.39 -7.80 16.08
C SER A 202 13.34 -7.31 14.99
N GLY A 203 13.23 -6.05 14.57
CA GLY A 203 14.04 -5.46 13.50
C GLY A 203 15.45 -5.06 13.96
N ASN A 204 16.27 -4.64 12.99
CA ASN A 204 17.55 -4.00 13.28
C ASN A 204 17.38 -2.52 13.67
N GLU A 205 18.45 -1.85 14.13
CA GLU A 205 18.38 -0.47 14.64
C GLU A 205 17.70 0.52 13.67
N ALA A 206 18.07 0.52 12.39
CA ALA A 206 17.49 1.43 11.38
C ALA A 206 16.03 1.10 11.05
N GLU A 207 15.70 -0.19 11.03
CA GLU A 207 14.37 -0.71 10.81
C GLU A 207 13.42 -0.34 11.95
N VAL A 208 13.86 -0.52 13.20
CA VAL A 208 13.13 -0.12 14.42
C VAL A 208 12.92 1.39 14.44
N ASP A 209 13.96 2.17 14.13
CA ASP A 209 13.89 3.62 14.13
C ASP A 209 12.87 4.14 13.09
N THR A 210 12.92 3.57 11.88
CA THR A 210 11.96 3.89 10.81
C THR A 210 10.54 3.48 11.19
N ALA A 211 10.34 2.29 11.76
CA ALA A 211 9.02 1.82 12.16
C ALA A 211 8.40 2.70 13.25
N LEU A 212 9.20 3.17 14.22
CA LEU A 212 8.77 4.13 15.23
C LEU A 212 8.41 5.50 14.63
N ASP A 213 9.19 5.99 13.66
CA ASP A 213 8.87 7.25 12.96
C ASP A 213 7.55 7.15 12.20
N VAL A 214 7.31 6.03 11.49
CA VAL A 214 6.02 5.78 10.85
C VAL A 214 4.90 5.76 11.89
N LEU A 215 5.09 5.05 13.01
CA LEU A 215 4.08 4.96 14.06
C LEU A 215 3.72 6.35 14.61
N LEU A 216 4.70 7.22 14.86
CA LEU A 216 4.48 8.60 15.26
C LEU A 216 3.68 9.39 14.21
N GLU A 217 4.01 9.24 12.93
CA GLU A 217 3.25 9.87 11.85
C GLU A 217 1.80 9.36 11.79
N LEU A 218 1.57 8.07 11.99
CA LEU A 218 0.21 7.48 11.97
C LEU A 218 -0.65 8.01 13.11
N VAL A 219 -0.08 8.19 14.30
CA VAL A 219 -0.78 8.76 15.47
C VAL A 219 -1.26 10.17 15.17
N VAL A 220 -0.47 10.98 14.46
CA VAL A 220 -0.87 12.34 14.04
C VAL A 220 -1.88 12.28 12.87
N LEU A 221 -1.68 11.36 11.94
CA LEU A 221 -2.47 11.27 10.71
C LEU A 221 -3.93 10.89 10.95
N ASN A 222 -4.18 9.89 11.81
CA ASN A 222 -5.53 9.49 12.19
C ASN A 222 -5.53 8.90 13.61
N PRO A 223 -5.61 9.75 14.66
CA PRO A 223 -5.57 9.31 16.05
C PRO A 223 -6.67 8.31 16.39
N SER A 224 -7.88 8.49 15.85
CA SER A 224 -9.03 7.63 16.15
C SER A 224 -8.79 6.20 15.65
N ALA A 225 -8.26 6.04 14.42
CA ALA A 225 -7.92 4.72 13.87
C ALA A 225 -6.72 4.09 14.60
N MET A 226 -5.70 4.87 14.97
CA MET A 226 -4.57 4.36 15.76
C MET A 226 -5.01 3.91 17.16
N MET A 227 -5.95 4.61 17.76
CA MET A 227 -6.47 4.26 19.08
C MET A 227 -7.20 2.91 19.09
N MET A 228 -7.94 2.58 18.04
CA MET A 228 -8.56 1.26 17.88
C MET A 228 -7.52 0.11 17.88
N ASN A 229 -6.27 0.42 17.51
CA ASN A 229 -5.16 -0.50 17.42
C ASN A 229 -4.14 -0.33 18.58
N ALA A 230 -4.44 0.48 19.59
CA ALA A 230 -3.48 0.84 20.62
C ALA A 230 -3.04 -0.33 21.52
N VAL A 231 -3.83 -1.41 21.58
CA VAL A 231 -3.44 -2.64 22.29
C VAL A 231 -2.16 -3.23 21.71
N PHE A 232 -1.96 -3.18 20.39
CA PHE A 232 -0.74 -3.66 19.74
C PHE A 232 0.46 -2.78 20.12
N VAL A 233 0.30 -1.45 20.08
CA VAL A 233 1.36 -0.50 20.47
C VAL A 233 1.75 -0.66 21.93
N LYS A 234 0.78 -0.91 22.80
CA LYS A 234 1.01 -1.19 24.22
C LYS A 234 1.84 -2.46 24.43
N GLY A 235 1.64 -3.48 23.60
CA GLY A 235 2.43 -4.72 23.65
C GLY A 235 3.93 -4.53 23.39
N ILE A 236 4.36 -3.42 22.80
CA ILE A 236 5.80 -3.10 22.63
C ILE A 236 6.49 -2.93 24.00
N LEU A 237 5.75 -2.52 25.05
CA LEU A 237 6.32 -2.32 26.39
C LEU A 237 6.91 -3.61 26.99
N ASP A 238 6.46 -4.78 26.54
CA ASP A 238 6.99 -6.07 26.97
C ASP A 238 8.35 -6.39 26.32
N TYR A 239 8.82 -5.55 25.37
CA TYR A 239 10.05 -5.73 24.58
C TYR A 239 11.03 -4.56 24.74
N LEU A 240 10.90 -3.73 25.78
CA LEU A 240 11.77 -2.56 25.98
C LEU A 240 13.26 -2.89 26.09
N ASP A 241 13.60 -4.10 26.53
CA ASP A 241 14.99 -4.57 26.65
C ASP A 241 15.72 -4.62 25.30
N ASN A 242 14.99 -4.70 24.19
CA ASN A 242 15.55 -4.76 22.83
C ASN A 242 15.64 -3.38 22.14
N ILE A 243 15.22 -2.31 22.82
CA ILE A 243 15.01 -0.98 22.21
C ILE A 243 15.98 0.03 22.84
N SER A 244 16.58 0.90 22.01
CA SER A 244 17.52 1.91 22.50
C SER A 244 16.82 3.03 23.28
N PRO A 245 17.50 3.77 24.18
CA PRO A 245 16.89 4.88 24.91
C PRO A 245 16.23 5.95 24.03
N GLN A 246 16.79 6.21 22.84
CA GLN A 246 16.23 7.16 21.88
C GLN A 246 14.92 6.65 21.26
N GLN A 247 14.88 5.36 20.95
CA GLN A 247 13.69 4.68 20.42
C GLN A 247 12.59 4.55 21.49
N ILE A 248 12.97 4.31 22.75
CA ILE A 248 12.05 4.35 23.91
C ILE A 248 11.38 5.73 23.98
N GLN A 249 12.13 6.82 23.82
CA GLN A 249 11.56 8.16 23.81
C GLN A 249 10.52 8.33 22.69
N LYS A 250 10.80 7.84 21.47
CA LYS A 250 9.83 7.85 20.35
C LYS A 250 8.57 7.03 20.70
N LEU A 251 8.72 5.85 21.28
CA LEU A 251 7.60 5.01 21.71
C LEU A 251 6.71 5.69 22.76
N PHE A 252 7.32 6.25 23.80
CA PHE A 252 6.57 6.96 24.85
C PHE A 252 5.90 8.23 24.32
N ASN A 253 6.50 8.93 23.34
CA ASN A 253 5.85 10.04 22.66
C ASN A 253 4.58 9.57 21.92
N ALA A 254 4.63 8.44 21.22
CA ALA A 254 3.47 7.88 20.53
C ALA A 254 2.36 7.46 21.51
N LEU A 255 2.72 6.70 22.56
CA LEU A 255 1.79 6.26 23.60
C LEU A 255 1.14 7.44 24.33
N SER A 256 1.93 8.47 24.68
CA SER A 256 1.42 9.68 25.34
C SER A 256 0.47 10.43 24.42
N THR A 257 0.82 10.57 23.14
CA THR A 257 -0.05 11.25 22.16
C THR A 257 -1.38 10.52 22.01
N LEU A 258 -1.38 9.19 22.02
CA LEU A 258 -2.61 8.39 22.02
C LEU A 258 -3.40 8.56 23.32
N ALA A 259 -2.75 8.47 24.47
CA ALA A 259 -3.36 8.55 25.80
C ALA A 259 -4.00 9.91 26.10
N PHE A 260 -3.45 11.00 25.55
CA PHE A 260 -3.92 12.38 25.76
C PHE A 260 -4.68 12.96 24.55
N SER A 261 -4.96 12.17 23.52
CA SER A 261 -5.80 12.62 22.41
C SER A 261 -7.24 12.85 22.93
N LYS A 262 -7.74 14.08 22.75
CA LYS A 262 -8.98 14.63 23.37
C LYS A 262 -10.29 13.87 23.06
N GLN A 263 -10.24 12.79 22.30
CA GLN A 263 -11.42 12.04 21.87
C GLN A 263 -11.85 10.93 22.84
N ASN A 264 -11.08 10.60 23.89
CA ASN A 264 -11.40 9.43 24.70
C ASN A 264 -11.01 9.54 26.19
N GLU A 265 -11.80 10.28 26.96
CA GLU A 265 -11.83 10.16 28.43
C GLU A 265 -12.29 8.76 28.91
N ALA A 266 -12.75 7.88 28.01
CA ALA A 266 -13.25 6.53 28.32
C ALA A 266 -12.19 5.40 28.25
N SER A 267 -11.00 5.62 27.67
CA SER A 267 -9.96 4.59 27.55
C SER A 267 -8.84 4.77 28.57
N SER A 268 -9.15 4.58 29.86
CA SER A 268 -8.22 4.67 31.00
C SER A 268 -7.09 3.63 31.00
N HIS A 269 -7.14 2.62 30.13
CA HIS A 269 -6.20 1.49 30.12
C HIS A 269 -4.81 1.82 29.54
N ILE A 270 -4.69 2.86 28.70
CA ILE A 270 -3.40 3.32 28.15
C ILE A 270 -2.75 4.32 29.10
N GLN A 271 -3.55 5.22 29.69
CA GLN A 271 -3.09 6.21 30.66
C GLN A 271 -2.46 5.56 31.90
N ALA A 272 -3.04 4.48 32.42
CA ALA A 272 -2.55 3.84 33.65
C ALA A 272 -1.15 3.22 33.51
N GLN A 273 -0.78 2.70 32.34
CA GLN A 273 0.45 1.92 32.17
C GLN A 273 1.59 2.71 31.50
N ALA A 274 1.28 3.76 30.73
CA ALA A 274 2.29 4.72 30.29
C ALA A 274 2.87 5.54 31.47
N ILE A 275 2.13 5.66 32.57
CA ILE A 275 2.53 6.39 33.77
C ILE A 275 3.22 5.48 34.81
N LEU A 276 3.06 4.15 34.73
CA LEU A 276 3.66 3.17 35.66
C LEU A 276 4.41 2.05 34.91
N PRO A 277 5.64 2.27 34.42
CA PRO A 277 6.49 1.18 33.92
C PRO A 277 7.21 0.40 35.03
N CYS A 278 7.30 0.94 36.24
CA CYS A 278 8.13 0.35 37.31
C CYS A 278 7.37 0.25 38.62
N GLN A 279 6.85 -0.94 38.95
CA GLN A 279 6.82 -1.38 40.34
C GLN A 279 7.94 -2.40 40.53
N PRO A 280 8.86 -2.19 41.49
CA PRO A 280 9.88 -3.17 41.80
C PRO A 280 9.22 -4.42 42.40
N PRO A 281 9.78 -5.63 42.15
CA PRO A 281 9.31 -6.82 42.83
C PRO A 281 9.57 -6.70 44.34
N GLU A 282 8.55 -7.01 45.14
CA GLU A 282 8.66 -7.21 46.60
C GLU A 282 9.51 -8.44 46.94
#